data_AF-A0A7S2PZY9-F1
#
_entry.id   AF-A0A7S2PZY9-F1
#
_cell.length_a   1.000
_cell.length_b   1.000
_cell.length_c   1.000
_cell.angle_alpha   90.00
_cell.angle_beta   90.00
_cell.angle_gamma   90.00
#
_symmetry.space_group_name_H-M   'P 1'
#
loop_
_entity.id
_entity.type
_entity.pdbx_description
1 polymer ?
#
loop_
_entity_poly.entity_id
_entity_poly.type
_entity_poly.pdbx_seq_one_letter_code
_entity_poly.pdbx_strand_id
1 'polypeptide(L)'
;GYLIVFAETRKPDLGGDFWVTSLAHVQVGLALYCALMIGVLAARAPNGWPATLVAPSLALVLWTYLEIRRSFDWTRVPFDELLRAEGAEALGQGACGEPRGGAY
;
A
#
# COMPACT_ATOMS: atom_id res chain seq x y z
N GLY A 1 4.89 -22.83 1.91
CA GLY A 1 4.29 -22.28 3.14
C GLY A 1 4.25 -23.28 4.27
N TYR A 2 5.39 -23.86 4.66
CA TYR A 2 5.47 -24.71 5.86
C TYR A 2 5.63 -23.86 7.13
N LEU A 3 6.48 -22.82 7.04
CA LEU A 3 6.77 -21.89 8.14
C LEU A 3 5.51 -21.19 8.69
N ILE A 4 4.63 -20.69 7.82
CA ILE A 4 3.41 -19.97 8.23
C ILE A 4 2.40 -20.88 8.93
N VAL A 5 2.29 -22.15 8.51
CA VAL A 5 1.26 -23.07 9.04
C VAL A 5 1.72 -23.78 10.32
N PHE A 6 3.01 -24.12 10.41
CA PHE A 6 3.50 -25.04 11.45
C PHE A 6 4.56 -24.44 12.39
N ALA A 7 5.28 -23.38 11.99
CA ALA A 7 6.40 -22.85 12.76
C ALA A 7 6.13 -21.44 13.34
N GLU A 8 5.27 -20.66 12.71
CA GLU A 8 4.97 -19.29 13.13
C GLU A 8 3.75 -19.23 14.05
N THR A 9 3.89 -18.57 15.19
CA THR A 9 2.79 -18.28 16.12
C THR A 9 1.89 -17.17 15.54
N ARG A 10 0.56 -17.26 15.73
CA ARG A 10 -0.37 -16.20 15.30
C ARG A 10 -0.01 -14.86 15.96
N LYS A 11 0.40 -13.90 15.14
CA LYS A 11 0.56 -12.49 15.53
C LYS A 11 -0.71 -11.75 15.12
N PRO A 12 -1.12 -10.71 15.85
CA PRO A 12 -2.22 -9.87 15.42
C PRO A 12 -1.89 -9.28 14.05
N ASP A 13 -2.77 -9.52 13.08
CA ASP A 13 -2.58 -9.05 11.71
C ASP A 13 -2.67 -7.52 11.67
N LEU A 14 -1.65 -6.88 11.12
CA LEU A 14 -1.56 -5.41 10.97
C LEU A 14 -2.38 -4.89 9.78
N GLY A 15 -3.37 -5.65 9.28
CA GLY A 15 -4.40 -5.13 8.35
C GLY A 15 -3.91 -4.51 7.03
N GLY A 16 -2.65 -4.73 6.61
CA GLY A 16 -2.08 -4.15 5.39
C GLY A 16 -0.97 -3.12 5.60
N ASP A 17 -0.70 -2.67 6.84
CA ASP A 17 0.39 -1.73 7.14
C ASP A 17 1.75 -2.23 6.62
N PHE A 18 2.00 -3.53 6.78
CA PHE A 18 3.21 -4.18 6.31
C PHE A 18 3.36 -4.08 4.78
N TRP A 19 2.26 -4.25 4.04
CA TRP A 19 2.26 -4.15 2.59
C TRP A 19 2.59 -2.74 2.12
N VAL A 20 1.94 -1.73 2.71
CA VAL A 20 2.18 -0.33 2.35
C VAL A 20 3.61 0.10 2.71
N THR A 21 4.10 -0.31 3.87
CA THR A 21 5.48 -0.07 4.27
C THR A 21 6.46 -0.73 3.31
N SER A 22 6.20 -1.96 2.87
CA SER A 22 7.03 -2.67 1.89
C SER A 22 7.04 -1.96 0.53
N LEU A 23 5.89 -1.48 0.06
CA LEU A 23 5.80 -0.68 -1.16
C LEU A 23 6.64 0.61 -1.09
N ALA A 24 6.60 1.30 0.06
CA ALA A 24 7.43 2.50 0.24
C ALA A 24 8.93 2.18 0.15
N HIS A 25 9.38 1.05 0.71
CA HIS A 25 10.78 0.61 0.60
C HIS A 25 11.16 0.25 -0.84
N VAL A 26 10.28 -0.42 -1.58
CA VAL A 26 10.50 -0.73 -3.01
C VAL A 26 10.66 0.55 -3.83
N GLN A 27 9.84 1.57 -3.56
CA GLN A 27 9.93 2.87 -4.25
C GLN A 27 11.24 3.59 -3.94
N VAL A 28 11.72 3.53 -2.68
CA VAL A 28 13.05 4.06 -2.30
C VAL A 28 14.17 3.30 -3.01
N GLY A 29 14.08 1.97 -3.10
CA GLY A 29 15.02 1.14 -3.85
C GLY A 29 15.07 1.49 -5.35
N LEU A 30 13.91 1.73 -5.94
CA LEU A 30 13.79 2.16 -7.33
C LEU A 30 14.42 3.55 -7.56
N ALA A 31 14.18 4.50 -6.65
CA ALA A 31 14.81 5.82 -6.72
C ALA A 31 16.34 5.74 -6.65
N LEU A 32 16.87 4.91 -5.75
CA LEU A 32 18.30 4.65 -5.61
C LEU A 32 18.88 4.01 -6.88
N TYR A 33 18.18 3.04 -7.46
CA TYR A 33 18.57 2.44 -8.74
C TYR A 33 18.65 3.47 -9.87
N CYS A 34 17.61 4.30 -10.04
CA CYS A 34 17.60 5.34 -11.06
C CYS A 34 18.75 6.35 -10.87
N ALA A 35 19.02 6.79 -9.64
CA ALA A 35 20.11 7.71 -9.34
C ALA A 35 21.49 7.10 -9.67
N LEU A 36 21.71 5.83 -9.28
CA LEU A 36 22.94 5.12 -9.61
C LEU A 36 23.12 4.94 -11.11
N MET A 37 22.05 4.58 -11.82
CA MET A 37 22.11 4.39 -13.27
C MET A 37 22.41 5.67 -14.02
N ILE A 38 21.85 6.82 -13.61
CA ILE A 38 22.23 8.14 -14.16
C ILE A 38 23.75 8.36 -13.99
N GLY A 39 24.29 8.07 -12.81
CA GLY A 39 25.72 8.20 -12.53
C GLY A 39 26.59 7.26 -13.38
N VAL A 40 26.19 5.99 -13.52
CA VAL A 40 26.91 5.01 -14.35
C VAL A 40 26.90 5.42 -15.82
N LEU A 41 25.74 5.88 -16.34
CA LEU A 41 25.61 6.36 -17.72
C LEU A 41 26.44 7.63 -17.94
N ALA A 42 26.47 8.56 -16.99
CA ALA A 42 27.30 9.76 -17.07
C ALA A 42 28.81 9.44 -17.07
N ALA A 43 29.24 8.42 -16.33
CA ALA A 43 30.65 8.05 -16.24
C ALA A 43 31.13 7.17 -17.42
N ARG A 44 30.24 6.36 -18.02
CA ARG A 44 30.61 5.41 -19.08
C ARG A 44 30.29 5.86 -20.50
N ALA A 45 29.35 6.78 -20.67
CA ALA A 45 28.97 7.20 -22.01
C ALA A 45 30.01 8.17 -22.61
N PRO A 46 30.39 7.99 -23.88
CA PRO A 46 31.27 8.93 -24.58
C PRO A 46 30.61 10.32 -24.76
N ASN A 47 29.27 10.36 -24.70
CA ASN A 47 28.45 11.55 -24.85
C ASN A 47 27.48 11.67 -23.67
N GLY A 48 27.18 12.88 -23.18
CA GLY A 48 26.28 13.10 -22.02
C GLY A 48 24.78 12.92 -22.30
N TRP A 49 24.39 12.77 -23.56
CA TRP A 49 23.00 12.58 -24.01
C TRP A 49 22.23 11.44 -23.33
N PRO A 50 22.77 10.21 -23.20
CA PRO A 50 22.10 9.13 -22.46
C PRO A 50 21.78 9.49 -21.01
N ALA A 51 22.64 10.25 -20.32
CA ALA A 51 22.36 10.67 -18.94
C ALA A 51 21.21 11.70 -18.90
N THR A 52 21.16 12.64 -19.85
CA THR A 52 20.07 13.62 -19.92
C THR A 52 18.71 13.00 -20.27
N LEU A 53 18.70 11.95 -21.09
CA LEU A 53 17.46 11.24 -21.44
C LEU A 53 16.90 10.43 -20.27
N VAL A 54 17.76 9.92 -19.40
CA VAL A 54 17.35 9.10 -18.26
C VAL A 54 17.01 9.92 -17.02
N ALA A 55 17.53 11.15 -16.90
CA ALA A 55 17.22 12.10 -15.83
C ALA A 55 15.72 12.30 -15.50
N PRO A 56 14.78 12.45 -16.46
CA PRO A 56 13.36 12.60 -16.15
C PRO A 56 12.75 11.38 -15.45
N SER A 57 13.31 10.18 -15.63
CA SER A 57 12.81 8.98 -14.92
C SER A 57 12.96 9.11 -13.41
N LEU A 58 14.06 9.71 -12.92
CA LEU A 58 14.28 9.96 -11.50
C LEU A 58 13.27 10.98 -10.95
N ALA A 59 12.94 12.02 -11.73
CA ALA A 59 11.94 13.01 -11.36
C ALA A 59 10.54 12.39 -11.23
N LEU A 60 10.16 11.48 -12.13
CA LEU A 60 8.90 10.74 -12.06
C LEU A 60 8.82 9.83 -10.83
N VAL A 61 9.90 9.09 -10.52
CA VAL A 61 9.95 8.23 -9.34
C VAL A 61 9.82 9.04 -8.05
N LEU A 62 10.42 10.24 -8.01
CA LEU A 62 10.30 11.13 -6.85
C LEU A 62 8.91 11.73 -6.72
N TRP A 63 8.29 12.16 -7.82
CA TRP A 63 6.90 12.63 -7.80
C TRP A 63 5.96 11.53 -7.32
N THR A 64 6.01 10.35 -7.95
CA THR A 64 5.16 9.22 -7.57
C THR A 64 5.35 8.81 -6.10
N TYR A 65 6.56 8.88 -5.56
CA TYR A 65 6.79 8.65 -4.13
C TYR A 65 6.11 9.69 -3.21
N LEU A 66 6.15 10.98 -3.60
CA LEU A 66 5.45 12.05 -2.86
C LEU A 66 3.93 11.91 -2.96
N GLU A 67 3.44 11.52 -4.13
CA GLU A 67 2.01 11.28 -4.38
C GLU A 67 1.49 10.11 -3.55
N ILE A 68 2.23 8.99 -3.52
CA ILE A 68 1.87 7.82 -2.70
C ILE A 68 1.72 8.22 -1.23
N ARG A 69 2.59 9.10 -0.73
CA ARG A 69 2.53 9.57 0.67
C ARG A 69 1.43 10.60 0.94
N ARG A 70 0.96 11.33 -0.08
CA ARG A 70 -0.06 12.38 0.08
C ARG A 70 -1.48 11.91 -0.20
N SER A 71 -1.63 11.04 -1.21
CA SER A 71 -2.92 10.75 -1.84
C SER A 71 -3.57 9.48 -1.31
N PHE A 72 -2.76 8.50 -0.87
CA PHE A 72 -3.27 7.23 -0.38
C PHE A 72 -3.51 7.30 1.14
N ASP A 73 -4.75 7.58 1.53
CA ASP A 73 -5.24 7.41 2.91
C ASP A 73 -5.75 5.97 3.08
N TRP A 74 -4.80 5.05 3.29
CA TRP A 74 -5.06 3.60 3.38
C TRP A 74 -5.41 3.15 4.81
N THR A 75 -5.27 4.04 5.80
CA THR A 75 -5.56 3.76 7.22
C THR A 75 -7.05 3.95 7.54
N ARG A 76 -7.78 4.68 6.70
CA ARG A 76 -9.19 4.99 6.89
C ARG A 76 -10.01 4.39 5.77
N VAL A 77 -10.97 3.56 6.17
CA VAL A 77 -12.01 3.08 5.27
C VAL A 77 -12.98 4.25 5.04
N PRO A 78 -13.40 4.54 3.79
CA PRO A 78 -14.36 5.61 3.54
C PRO A 78 -15.67 5.35 4.29
N PHE A 79 -16.23 6.40 4.89
CA PHE A 79 -17.40 6.29 5.78
C PHE A 79 -18.62 5.64 5.09
N ASP A 80 -18.79 5.86 3.79
CA ASP A 80 -19.86 5.23 3.02
C ASP A 80 -19.78 3.70 2.97
N GLU A 81 -18.58 3.12 3.04
CA GLU A 81 -18.41 1.66 3.11
C GLU A 81 -18.75 1.12 4.50
N LEU A 82 -18.41 1.86 5.56
CA LEU A 82 -18.78 1.52 6.93
C LEU A 82 -20.30 1.53 7.11
N LEU A 83 -20.99 2.56 6.61
CA LEU A 83 -22.45 2.69 6.69
C LEU A 83 -23.16 1.58 5.89
N ARG A 84 -22.60 1.20 4.74
CA ARG A 84 -23.09 0.07 3.95
C ARG A 84 -22.90 -1.26 4.66
N ALA A 85 -21.77 -1.46 5.34
CA ALA A 85 -21.50 -2.66 6.11
C ALA A 85 -22.49 -2.82 7.28
N GLU A 86 -22.66 -1.78 8.10
CA GLU A 86 -23.64 -1.79 9.21
C GLU A 86 -25.07 -2.01 8.71
N GLY A 87 -25.47 -1.33 7.63
CA GLY A 87 -26.81 -1.49 7.04
C GLY A 87 -27.07 -2.92 6.53
N ALA A 88 -26.06 -3.56 5.95
CA ALA A 88 -26.15 -4.96 5.50
C ALA A 88 -26.28 -5.93 6.69
N GLU A 89 -25.55 -5.69 7.78
CA GLU A 89 -25.66 -6.50 9.00
C GLU A 89 -27.02 -6.32 9.69
N ALA A 90 -27.55 -5.10 9.73
CA ALA A 90 -28.88 -4.81 10.28
C ALA A 90 -30.01 -5.51 9.51
N LEU A 91 -29.90 -5.60 8.19
CA LEU A 91 -30.85 -6.33 7.34
C LEU A 91 -30.71 -7.86 7.48
N GLY A 92 -29.49 -8.37 7.65
CA GLY A 92 -29.23 -9.79 7.89
C GLY A 92 -29.72 -10.28 9.26
N GLN A 93 -29.56 -9.45 10.30
CA GLN A 93 -30.09 -9.74 11.65
C GLN A 93 -31.62 -9.61 11.72
N GLY A 94 -32.24 -8.77 10.89
CA GLY A 94 -33.70 -8.70 10.75
C GLY A 94 -34.32 -9.93 10.07
N ALA A 95 -33.57 -10.64 9.22
CA ALA A 95 -34.03 -11.87 8.57
C ALA A 95 -33.91 -13.12 9.48
N CYS A 96 -33.05 -13.07 10.49
CA CYS A 96 -32.92 -14.08 11.55
C CYS A 96 -33.38 -13.52 12.92
N GLY A 97 -34.46 -12.74 12.90
CA GLY A 97 -35.07 -12.15 14.09
C GLY A 97 -36.12 -13.07 14.70
N GLU A 98 -35.67 -14.03 15.51
CA GLU A 98 -36.45 -14.58 16.64
C GLU A 98 -37.05 -13.42 17.45
N PRO A 99 -38.33 -13.45 17.87
CA PRO A 99 -38.93 -12.36 18.62
C PRO A 99 -38.24 -12.22 19.98
N ARG A 100 -37.60 -11.06 20.22
CA ARG A 100 -37.12 -10.67 21.55
C ARG A 100 -38.32 -10.39 22.45
N GLY A 101 -38.83 -11.45 23.09
CA GLY A 101 -39.65 -11.36 24.28
C GLY A 101 -38.78 -11.04 25.51
N GLY A 102 -39.34 -10.24 26.41
CA GLY A 102 -38.96 -10.27 27.83
C GLY A 102 -38.27 -9.02 28.37
N ALA A 103 -39.10 -8.08 28.82
CA ALA A 103 -39.03 -7.38 30.11
C ALA A 103 -37.70 -7.41 30.88
N TYR A 104 -37.04 -6.25 31.01
CA TYR A 104 -36.99 -5.40 32.20
C TYR A 104 -36.52 -4.00 31.81
#